data_AF-A0A328PGT1-F1
#
_entry.id   AF-A0A328PGT1-F1
#
_cell.length_a   1.000
_cell.length_b   1.000
_cell.length_c   1.000
_cell.angle_alpha   90.00
_cell.angle_beta   90.00
_cell.angle_gamma   90.00
#
_symmetry.space_group_name_H-M   'P 1'
#
loop_
_entity.id
_entity.type
_entity.pdbx_description
1 polymer ?
#
loop_
_entity_poly.entity_id
_entity_poly.type
_entity_poly.pdbx_seq_one_letter_code
_entity_poly.pdbx_strand_id
1 'polypeptide(L)'
;MGTTRLDQQDTIYLTNYFKEQIKKGNIRKISPETAALIFISYLSHLNLLSHFKECEIQEEKYIKNFINILLNGIKGGHQNAK
;
A
#
# COMPACT_ATOMS: atom_id res chain seq x y z
N MET A 1 -21.76 -9.84 -16.43
CA MET A 1 -21.09 -10.80 -15.51
C MET A 1 -20.33 -9.97 -14.49
N GLY A 2 -20.56 -10.22 -13.19
CA GLY A 2 -20.28 -9.27 -12.11
C GLY A 2 -18.81 -9.15 -11.74
N THR A 3 -18.29 -7.93 -11.81
CA THR A 3 -16.94 -7.56 -11.34
C THR A 3 -16.96 -6.83 -9.99
N THR A 4 -18.13 -6.42 -9.50
CA THR A 4 -18.25 -5.48 -8.37
C THR A 4 -17.99 -6.07 -6.98
N ARG A 5 -17.79 -7.40 -6.85
CA ARG A 5 -17.67 -8.08 -5.53
C ARG A 5 -16.23 -8.38 -5.08
N LEU A 6 -15.25 -8.41 -5.98
CA LEU A 6 -13.87 -8.77 -5.63
C LEU A 6 -13.11 -7.55 -5.03
N ASP A 7 -13.27 -6.35 -5.61
CA ASP A 7 -12.58 -5.14 -5.13
C ASP A 7 -12.99 -4.69 -3.72
N GLN A 8 -14.26 -4.93 -3.35
CA GLN A 8 -14.75 -4.58 -2.00
C GLN A 8 -14.19 -5.50 -0.92
N GLN A 9 -14.01 -6.79 -1.22
CA GLN A 9 -13.56 -7.77 -0.25
C GLN A 9 -12.08 -7.56 0.12
N ASP A 10 -11.23 -7.28 -0.88
CA ASP A 10 -9.82 -7.00 -0.66
C ASP A 10 -9.59 -5.71 0.13
N THR A 11 -10.41 -4.68 -0.14
CA THR A 11 -10.38 -3.43 0.62
C THR A 11 -10.75 -3.66 2.10
N ILE A 12 -11.74 -4.51 2.39
CA ILE A 12 -12.15 -4.84 3.76
C ILE A 12 -11.04 -5.63 4.49
N TYR A 13 -10.44 -6.63 3.84
CA TYR A 13 -9.35 -7.40 4.45
C TYR A 13 -8.15 -6.54 4.77
N LEU A 14 -7.72 -5.68 3.83
CA LEU A 14 -6.60 -4.77 4.06
C LEU A 14 -6.91 -3.73 5.13
N THR A 15 -8.14 -3.19 5.15
CA THR A 15 -8.59 -2.27 6.21
C THR A 15 -8.47 -2.92 7.60
N ASN A 16 -8.91 -4.17 7.74
CA ASN A 16 -8.82 -4.91 8.99
C ASN A 16 -7.36 -5.22 9.36
N TYR A 17 -6.54 -5.58 8.37
CA TYR A 17 -5.11 -5.77 8.59
C TYR A 17 -4.46 -4.49 9.15
N PHE A 18 -4.68 -3.33 8.52
CA PHE A 18 -4.12 -2.06 8.99
C PHE A 18 -4.65 -1.67 10.37
N LYS A 19 -5.93 -1.93 10.69
CA LYS A 19 -6.48 -1.74 12.05
C LYS A 19 -5.70 -2.54 13.09
N GLU A 20 -5.45 -3.82 12.82
CA GLU A 20 -4.69 -4.68 13.73
C GLU A 20 -3.23 -4.25 13.88
N GLN A 21 -2.58 -3.83 12.79
CA GLN A 21 -1.19 -3.33 12.88
C GLN A 21 -1.08 -2.03 13.69
N ILE A 22 -2.06 -1.13 13.57
CA ILE A 22 -2.14 0.09 14.40
C ILE A 22 -2.34 -0.28 15.88
N LYS A 23 -3.28 -1.20 16.16
CA LYS A 23 -3.57 -1.67 17.52
C LYS A 23 -2.35 -2.29 18.19
N LYS A 24 -1.51 -3.00 17.43
CA LYS A 24 -0.25 -3.61 17.91
C LYS A 24 0.90 -2.61 18.04
N GLY A 25 0.74 -1.37 17.58
CA GLY A 25 1.81 -0.36 17.59
C GLY A 25 2.88 -0.56 16.51
N ASN A 26 2.66 -1.47 15.56
CA ASN A 26 3.62 -1.76 14.49
C ASN A 26 3.69 -0.64 13.44
N ILE A 27 2.58 0.09 13.27
CA ILE A 27 2.45 1.24 12.38
C ILE A 27 1.73 2.38 13.12
N ARG A 28 1.99 3.65 12.75
CA ARG A 28 1.34 4.79 13.42
C ARG A 28 -0.17 4.81 13.16
N LYS A 29 -0.88 5.58 13.98
CA LYS A 29 -2.31 5.89 13.76
C LYS A 29 -2.53 6.64 12.44
N ILE A 30 -3.14 5.97 11.48
CA ILE A 30 -3.59 6.48 10.17
C ILE A 30 -5.03 6.03 9.92
N SER A 31 -5.69 6.54 8.87
CA SER A 31 -6.94 5.93 8.39
C SER A 31 -6.63 4.56 7.75
N PRO A 32 -7.11 3.44 8.31
CA PRO A 32 -6.90 2.10 7.76
C PRO A 32 -7.51 1.94 6.37
N GLU A 33 -8.67 2.56 6.14
CA GLU A 33 -9.37 2.55 4.86
C GLU A 33 -8.56 3.27 3.77
N THR A 34 -7.98 4.43 4.11
CA THR A 34 -7.10 5.17 3.19
C THR A 34 -5.83 4.37 2.87
N ALA A 35 -5.24 3.70 3.86
CA ALA A 35 -4.06 2.85 3.66
C ALA A 35 -4.36 1.66 2.74
N ALA A 36 -5.53 1.02 2.89
CA ALA A 36 -6.00 -0.05 2.03
C ALA A 36 -6.16 0.41 0.57
N LEU A 37 -6.80 1.56 0.35
CA LEU A 37 -7.00 2.10 -0.99
C LEU A 37 -5.68 2.48 -1.68
N ILE A 38 -4.75 3.10 -0.95
CA ILE A 38 -3.41 3.43 -1.47
C ILE A 38 -2.67 2.15 -1.87
N PHE A 39 -2.75 1.11 -1.05
CA PHE A 39 -2.10 -0.17 -1.33
C PHE A 39 -2.66 -0.84 -2.59
N ILE A 40 -3.99 -0.92 -2.72
CA ILE A 40 -4.65 -1.49 -3.90
C ILE A 40 -4.29 -0.69 -5.15
N SER A 41 -4.41 0.65 -5.09
CA SER A 41 -4.10 1.53 -6.22
C SER A 41 -2.67 1.32 -6.73
N TYR A 42 -1.73 1.12 -5.82
CA TYR A 42 -0.34 0.86 -6.17
C TYR A 42 -0.15 -0.51 -6.84
N LEU A 43 -0.78 -1.57 -6.31
CA LEU A 43 -0.74 -2.89 -6.95
C LEU A 43 -1.35 -2.87 -8.35
N SER A 44 -2.49 -2.18 -8.53
CA SER A 44 -3.10 -1.98 -9.84
C SER A 44 -2.17 -1.23 -10.79
N HIS A 45 -1.44 -0.22 -10.29
CA HIS A 45 -0.45 0.51 -11.07
C HIS A 45 0.72 -0.38 -11.51
N LEU A 46 1.29 -1.19 -10.60
CA LEU A 46 2.35 -2.14 -10.95
C LEU A 46 1.89 -3.18 -11.96
N ASN A 47 0.69 -3.74 -11.77
CA ASN A 47 0.12 -4.70 -12.70
C ASN A 47 -0.13 -4.08 -14.07
N LEU A 48 -0.54 -2.80 -14.13
CA LEU A 48 -0.68 -2.10 -15.39
C LEU A 48 0.68 -1.89 -16.07
N LEU A 49 1.69 -1.45 -15.31
CA LEU A 49 3.04 -1.21 -15.83
C LEU A 49 3.69 -2.49 -16.38
N SER A 50 3.45 -3.66 -15.78
CA SER A 50 4.07 -4.93 -16.23
C SER A 50 3.66 -5.36 -17.63
N HIS A 51 2.54 -4.82 -18.15
CA HIS A 51 2.10 -5.04 -19.52
C HIS A 51 2.82 -4.16 -20.56
N PHE A 52 3.58 -3.14 -20.13
CA PHE A 52 4.36 -2.29 -21.03
C PHE A 52 5.79 -2.84 -21.19
N LYS A 53 6.10 -3.36 -22.39
CA LYS A 53 7.40 -3.98 -22.74
C LYS A 53 8.61 -3.04 -22.60
N GLU A 54 8.39 -1.73 -22.53
CA GLU A 54 9.44 -0.71 -22.41
C GLU A 54 9.82 -0.42 -20.95
N CYS A 55 9.07 -0.93 -19.98
CA CYS A 55 9.43 -0.83 -18.57
C CYS A 55 10.19 -2.08 -18.12
N GLU A 56 11.51 -1.99 -18.02
CA GLU A 56 12.26 -2.90 -17.13
C GLU A 56 11.89 -2.56 -15.68
N ILE A 57 10.79 -3.14 -15.22
CA ILE A 57 10.38 -3.00 -13.82
C ILE A 57 11.35 -3.83 -13.00
N GLN A 58 12.28 -3.17 -12.32
CA GLN A 58 12.97 -3.77 -11.18
C GLN A 58 11.97 -3.88 -10.02
N GLU A 59 11.04 -4.83 -10.14
CA GLU A 59 9.87 -5.02 -9.26
C GLU A 59 10.28 -4.97 -7.79
N GLU A 60 11.39 -5.60 -7.44
CA GLU A 60 11.89 -5.67 -6.07
C GLU A 60 12.29 -4.29 -5.52
N LYS A 61 12.94 -3.45 -6.34
CA LYS A 61 13.36 -2.09 -5.96
C LYS A 61 12.16 -1.15 -5.84
N TYR A 62 11.19 -1.28 -6.75
CA TYR A 62 9.95 -0.50 -6.72
C TYR A 62 9.08 -0.86 -5.52
N ILE A 63 8.88 -2.16 -5.25
CA ILE A 63 8.14 -2.63 -4.08
C ILE A 63 8.84 -2.19 -2.79
N LYS A 64 10.16 -2.32 -2.68
CA LYS A 64 10.91 -1.81 -1.51
C LYS A 64 10.74 -0.31 -1.33
N ASN A 65 10.85 0.48 -2.40
CA ASN A 65 10.66 1.93 -2.33
C ASN A 65 9.22 2.30 -1.94
N PHE A 66 8.22 1.61 -2.48
CA PHE A 66 6.83 1.85 -2.11
C PHE A 66 6.54 1.47 -0.67
N ILE A 67 6.98 0.28 -0.22
CA ILE A 67 6.86 -0.10 1.18
C ILE A 67 7.60 0.91 2.06
N ASN A 68 8.74 1.43 1.63
CA ASN A 68 9.48 2.45 2.37
C ASN A 68 8.74 3.81 2.38
N ILE A 69 8.13 4.24 1.28
CA ILE A 69 7.33 5.49 1.20
C ILE A 69 6.02 5.33 1.99
N LEU A 70 5.34 4.21 1.84
CA LEU A 70 4.13 3.87 2.57
C LEU A 70 4.47 3.79 4.06
N LEU A 71 5.47 3.01 4.47
CA LEU A 71 5.83 2.82 5.87
C LEU A 71 6.55 4.03 6.50
N ASN A 72 7.37 4.82 5.80
CA ASN A 72 7.93 6.07 6.35
C ASN A 72 6.88 7.18 6.35
N GLY A 73 6.11 7.25 5.27
CA GLY A 73 4.89 8.01 5.17
C GLY A 73 3.82 7.57 6.16
N ILE A 74 3.98 6.43 6.87
CA ILE A 74 3.18 5.91 8.00
C ILE A 74 3.99 5.86 9.32
N LYS A 75 5.31 6.03 9.36
CA LYS A 75 6.10 6.03 10.63
C LYS A 75 6.12 7.40 11.31
N GLY A 76 5.66 8.42 10.59
CA GLY A 76 5.66 9.79 11.11
C GLY A 76 7.00 10.43 10.74
N GLY A 77 6.93 11.62 10.17
CA GLY A 77 8.12 12.43 9.95
C GLY A 77 8.75 12.82 11.28
N HIS A 78 9.59 11.95 11.84
CA HIS A 78 10.75 12.38 12.60
C HIS A 78 11.94 12.31 11.66
N GLN A 79 11.99 13.27 10.74
CA GLN A 79 13.28 13.79 10.33
C GLN A 79 13.81 14.50 11.57
N ASN A 80 14.78 13.88 12.24
CA ASN A 80 15.70 14.65 13.07
C ASN A 80 16.36 15.65 12.12
N ALA A 81 15.90 16.89 12.16
CA ALA A 81 16.68 18.01 11.68
C ALA A 81 18.01 17.99 12.45
N LYS A 82 19.09 17.68 11.74
CA LYS A 82 20.43 18.06 12.12
C LYS A 82 20.88 19.15 11.17
#